data_AF-A0A2N7TPL4-F1
#
_entry.id   AF-A0A2N7TPL4-F1
#
_cell.length_a   1.000
_cell.length_b   1.000
_cell.length_c   1.000
_cell.angle_alpha   90.00
_cell.angle_beta   90.00
_cell.angle_gamma   90.00
#
_symmetry.space_group_name_H-M   'P 1'
#
loop_
_entity.id
_entity.type
_entity.pdbx_description
1 polymer ?
#
loop_
_entity_poly.entity_id
_entity_poly.type
_entity_poly.pdbx_seq_one_letter_code
_entity_poly.pdbx_strand_id
1 'polypeptide(L)'
;MKHAFRTAWWRVIPLSMLLGGCASSLGPISWETGYRQVAVDPADGDAAQRLAIVPNTCRAQPDQTGIVTLPSGCANDLNLQRMVERPDDLLHGREMGPASAAPVAAAARERLDGREQANNRRVQLESEARSATGRSATTGDL
;
A
#
# COMPACT_ATOMS: atom_id res chain seq x y z
N MET A 1 -13.75 -65.97 -19.46
CA MET A 1 -13.48 -64.88 -18.49
C MET A 1 -12.94 -63.65 -19.24
N LYS A 2 -13.80 -62.80 -19.83
CA LYS A 2 -13.36 -61.65 -20.64
C LYS A 2 -14.29 -60.42 -20.51
N HIS A 3 -14.79 -60.10 -19.31
CA HIS A 3 -15.62 -58.89 -19.14
C HIS A 3 -15.31 -58.04 -17.91
N ALA A 4 -14.36 -58.42 -17.06
CA ALA A 4 -14.11 -57.71 -15.80
C ALA A 4 -13.27 -56.43 -15.93
N PHE A 5 -12.53 -56.22 -17.03
CA PHE A 5 -11.55 -55.13 -17.14
C PHE A 5 -12.08 -53.84 -17.82
N ARG A 6 -13.29 -53.87 -18.41
CA ARG A 6 -13.84 -52.74 -19.18
C ARG A 6 -14.64 -51.71 -18.34
N THR A 7 -15.03 -52.04 -17.11
CA THR A 7 -15.91 -51.20 -16.30
C THR A 7 -15.17 -50.28 -15.33
N ALA A 8 -13.91 -50.57 -14.99
CA ALA A 8 -13.13 -49.76 -14.06
C ALA A 8 -12.72 -48.40 -14.67
N TRP A 9 -12.46 -48.35 -15.97
CA TRP A 9 -11.94 -47.13 -16.60
C TRP A 9 -13.01 -46.05 -16.82
N TRP A 10 -14.29 -46.45 -16.95
CA TRP A 10 -15.39 -45.50 -17.17
C TRP A 10 -15.67 -44.61 -15.95
N ARG A 11 -15.30 -45.05 -14.74
CA ARG A 11 -15.47 -44.24 -13.51
C ARG A 11 -14.39 -43.19 -13.29
N VAL A 12 -13.26 -43.28 -13.98
CA VAL A 12 -12.12 -42.35 -13.80
C VAL A 12 -12.24 -41.10 -14.66
N ILE A 13 -12.99 -41.19 -15.77
CA ILE A 13 -13.23 -40.10 -16.72
C ILE A 13 -13.98 -38.91 -16.10
N PRO A 14 -15.12 -39.06 -15.37
CA PRO A 14 -15.81 -37.90 -14.81
C PRO A 14 -14.99 -37.20 -13.72
N LEU A 15 -14.22 -37.96 -12.92
CA LEU A 15 -13.35 -37.39 -11.89
C LEU A 15 -12.24 -36.52 -12.51
N SER A 16 -11.69 -36.92 -13.65
CA SER A 16 -10.65 -36.15 -14.34
C SER A 16 -11.19 -34.84 -14.96
N MET A 17 -12.46 -34.83 -15.39
CA MET A 17 -13.11 -33.60 -15.91
C MET A 17 -13.33 -32.56 -14.81
N LEU A 18 -13.62 -32.98 -13.57
CA LEU A 18 -13.79 -32.06 -12.44
C LEU A 18 -12.49 -31.36 -12.01
N LEU A 19 -11.32 -31.97 -12.22
CA LEU A 19 -10.02 -31.36 -11.88
C LEU A 19 -9.44 -30.45 -12.99
N GLY A 20 -10.02 -30.45 -14.20
CA GLY A 20 -9.52 -29.65 -15.32
C GLY A 20 -10.04 -28.20 -15.40
N GLY A 21 -10.92 -27.78 -14.48
CA GLY A 21 -11.62 -26.49 -14.56
C GLY A 21 -10.87 -25.27 -14.03
N CYS A 22 -9.71 -25.43 -13.37
CA CYS A 22 -8.97 -24.33 -12.76
C CYS A 22 -7.84 -23.82 -13.67
N ALA A 23 -8.17 -23.43 -14.90
CA ALA A 23 -7.29 -22.59 -15.72
C ALA A 23 -8.11 -21.38 -16.18
N SER A 24 -8.38 -20.47 -15.24
CA SER A 24 -8.83 -19.12 -15.59
C SER A 24 -7.69 -18.39 -16.30
N SER A 25 -7.54 -18.67 -17.60
CA SER A 25 -6.67 -17.95 -18.52
C SER A 25 -7.29 -16.59 -18.90
N LEU A 26 -7.79 -15.85 -17.92
CA LEU A 26 -7.86 -14.40 -18.08
C LEU A 26 -6.45 -13.90 -17.77
N GLY A 27 -5.59 -13.94 -18.79
CA GLY A 27 -4.43 -13.06 -18.81
C GLY A 27 -4.89 -11.62 -18.56
N PRO A 28 -4.00 -10.72 -18.12
CA PRO A 28 -4.38 -9.34 -17.82
C PRO A 28 -5.17 -8.75 -18.99
N ILE A 29 -6.42 -8.35 -18.72
CA ILE A 29 -7.28 -7.68 -19.71
C ILE A 29 -6.57 -6.38 -20.06
N SER A 30 -5.83 -6.37 -21.17
CA SER A 30 -5.15 -5.19 -21.69
C SER A 30 -6.08 -4.46 -22.63
N TRP A 31 -6.96 -3.64 -22.07
CA TRP A 31 -7.55 -2.55 -22.84
C TRP A 31 -6.52 -1.41 -22.85
N GLU A 32 -6.21 -0.87 -24.03
CA GLU A 32 -5.33 0.29 -24.20
C GLU A 32 -6.04 1.52 -23.60
N THR A 33 -5.88 1.72 -22.29
CA THR A 33 -6.55 2.80 -21.55
C THR A 33 -5.98 4.18 -21.90
N GLY A 34 -4.87 4.22 -22.65
CA GLY A 34 -4.01 5.40 -22.76
C GLY A 34 -3.14 5.64 -21.52
N TYR A 35 -3.31 4.86 -20.46
CA TYR A 35 -2.56 4.90 -19.20
C TYR A 35 -2.05 3.50 -18.81
N ARG A 36 -1.02 3.46 -17.98
CA ARG A 36 -0.48 2.22 -17.38
C ARG A 36 -0.12 2.43 -15.91
N GLN A 37 -0.07 1.34 -15.17
CA GLN A 37 0.52 1.33 -13.83
C GLN A 37 2.04 1.12 -13.94
N VAL A 38 2.81 1.93 -13.22
CA VAL A 38 4.26 1.78 -13.06
C VAL A 38 4.59 1.68 -11.58
N ALA A 39 5.53 0.81 -11.23
CA ALA A 39 6.11 0.80 -9.90
C ALA A 39 6.95 2.07 -9.72
N VAL A 40 6.75 2.73 -8.60
CA VAL A 40 7.55 3.87 -8.16
C VAL A 40 8.43 3.37 -7.02
N ASP A 41 9.72 3.67 -7.09
CA ASP A 41 10.63 3.34 -6.01
C ASP A 41 10.12 3.98 -4.72
N PRO A 42 10.01 3.20 -3.63
CA PRO A 42 9.60 3.78 -2.36
C PRO A 42 10.63 4.83 -1.94
N ALA A 43 10.15 6.00 -1.54
CA ALA A 43 10.98 6.95 -0.82
C ALA A 43 11.51 6.28 0.45
N ASP A 44 12.78 6.55 0.79
CA ASP A 44 13.53 5.92 1.89
C ASP A 44 12.65 5.64 3.12
N GLY A 45 12.51 4.36 3.47
CA GLY A 45 11.81 3.89 4.68
C GLY A 45 10.44 3.27 4.50
N ASP A 46 9.87 3.24 3.28
CA ASP A 46 8.58 2.59 3.03
C ASP A 46 8.78 1.24 2.31
N ALA A 47 8.51 0.11 2.98
CA ALA A 47 8.72 -1.22 2.38
C ALA A 47 7.66 -1.60 1.32
N ALA A 48 6.63 -0.78 1.16
CA ALA A 48 5.55 -1.01 0.22
C ALA A 48 5.86 -0.40 -1.15
N GLN A 49 5.92 -1.24 -2.18
CA GLN A 49 6.03 -0.81 -3.56
C GLN A 49 4.79 0.01 -3.93
N ARG A 50 4.96 1.30 -4.21
CA ARG A 50 3.86 2.20 -4.59
C ARG A 50 3.63 2.09 -6.10
N LEU A 51 2.37 1.95 -6.51
CA LEU A 51 1.98 1.94 -7.92
C LEU A 51 1.41 3.32 -8.30
N ALA A 52 1.92 3.90 -9.39
CA ALA A 52 1.40 5.13 -9.96
C ALA A 52 0.78 4.87 -11.35
N ILE A 53 -0.30 5.57 -11.67
CA ILE A 53 -0.92 5.54 -13.01
C ILE A 53 -0.35 6.69 -13.84
N VAL A 54 0.24 6.37 -14.99
CA VAL A 54 0.91 7.34 -15.87
C VAL A 54 0.41 7.17 -17.31
N PRO A 55 0.19 8.26 -18.08
CA PRO A 55 -0.13 8.18 -19.50
C PRO A 55 0.92 7.40 -20.31
N ASN A 56 0.47 6.67 -21.33
CA ASN A 56 1.33 5.95 -22.27
C ASN A 56 2.21 6.89 -23.09
N THR A 57 1.77 8.14 -23.31
CA THR A 57 2.53 9.20 -24.00
C THR A 57 3.75 9.67 -23.21
N CYS A 58 3.80 9.46 -21.89
CA CYS A 58 4.93 9.82 -21.05
C CYS A 58 5.96 8.67 -20.91
N ARG A 59 6.08 7.81 -21.94
CA ARG A 59 7.05 6.71 -21.97
C ARG A 59 8.10 6.96 -23.05
N ALA A 60 9.36 6.95 -22.65
CA ALA A 60 10.46 6.72 -23.60
C ALA A 60 10.36 5.29 -24.14
N GLN A 61 10.45 5.09 -25.45
CA GLN A 61 10.43 3.74 -26.01
C GLN A 61 11.65 2.95 -25.52
N PRO A 62 11.53 1.64 -25.25
CA PRO A 62 12.58 0.87 -24.59
C PRO A 62 13.88 0.76 -25.40
N ASP A 63 13.83 1.01 -26.71
CA ASP A 63 14.96 1.06 -27.64
C ASP A 63 15.60 2.45 -27.76
N GLN A 64 14.98 3.48 -27.18
CA GLN A 64 15.51 4.83 -27.21
C GLN A 64 16.61 4.98 -26.18
N THR A 65 17.79 5.38 -26.65
CA THR A 65 18.96 5.69 -25.84
C THR A 65 19.32 7.16 -26.00
N GLY A 66 19.89 7.77 -24.97
CA GLY A 66 20.24 9.20 -24.97
C GLY A 66 19.10 10.11 -24.49
N ILE A 67 19.12 11.38 -24.92
CA ILE A 67 18.14 12.39 -24.51
C ILE A 67 16.82 12.14 -25.25
N VAL A 68 15.80 11.68 -24.52
CA VAL A 68 14.47 11.43 -25.08
C VAL A 68 13.56 12.63 -24.84
N THR A 69 13.07 13.23 -25.92
CA THR A 69 12.09 14.31 -25.85
C THR A 69 10.70 13.74 -25.56
N LEU A 70 10.19 13.96 -24.36
CA LEU A 70 8.81 13.64 -24.02
C LEU A 70 7.85 14.77 -24.42
N PRO A 71 6.55 14.47 -24.69
CA PRO A 71 5.53 15.48 -24.93
C PRO A 71 5.41 16.51 -23.79
N SER A 72 4.95 17.72 -24.12
CA SER A 72 4.67 18.77 -23.12
C SER A 72 3.67 18.29 -22.07
N GLY A 73 4.00 18.45 -20.79
CA GLY A 73 3.17 17.99 -19.66
C GLY A 73 3.63 16.66 -19.04
N CYS A 74 4.51 15.90 -19.71
CA CYS A 74 5.16 14.77 -19.08
C CYS A 74 6.34 15.24 -18.21
N ALA A 75 6.40 14.76 -16.97
CA ALA A 75 7.57 14.91 -16.13
C ALA A 75 8.74 14.11 -16.74
N ASN A 76 9.86 14.77 -16.97
CA ASN A 76 11.14 14.16 -17.33
C ASN A 76 12.23 14.82 -16.50
N ASP A 77 13.41 14.21 -16.38
CA ASP A 77 14.47 14.70 -15.49
C ASP A 77 14.84 16.16 -15.78
N LEU A 78 14.88 16.56 -17.05
CA LEU A 78 15.15 17.94 -17.46
C LEU A 78 14.04 18.92 -16.99
N ASN A 79 12.78 18.52 -17.09
CA ASN A 79 11.63 19.31 -16.63
C ASN A 79 11.62 19.39 -15.10
N LEU A 80 11.94 18.30 -14.41
CA LEU A 80 12.04 18.26 -12.96
C LEU A 80 13.17 19.16 -12.46
N GLN A 81 14.33 19.14 -13.12
CA GLN A 81 15.45 20.05 -12.83
C GLN A 81 15.04 21.53 -12.99
N ARG A 82 14.20 21.85 -13.98
CA ARG A 82 13.66 23.21 -14.19
C ARG A 82 12.60 23.61 -13.17
N MET A 83 12.02 22.67 -12.42
CA MET A 83 11.02 22.94 -11.39
C MET A 83 11.63 23.09 -9.99
N VAL A 84 12.93 22.80 -9.82
CA VAL A 84 13.62 22.97 -8.54
C VAL A 84 13.78 24.46 -8.22
N GLU A 85 13.50 24.85 -6.98
CA GLU A 85 13.64 26.22 -6.48
C GLU A 85 15.07 26.77 -6.68
N ARG A 86 16.08 25.93 -6.42
CA ARG A 86 17.51 26.23 -6.56
C ARG A 86 18.25 25.07 -7.24
N PRO A 87 18.66 25.21 -8.51
CA PRO A 87 19.32 24.13 -9.25
C PRO A 87 20.59 23.59 -8.59
N ASP A 88 21.37 24.43 -7.90
CA ASP A 88 22.60 24.01 -7.22
C ASP A 88 22.36 22.99 -6.10
N ASP A 89 21.16 22.96 -5.51
CA ASP A 89 20.78 22.01 -4.46
C ASP A 89 20.77 20.56 -4.99
N LEU A 90 20.64 20.35 -6.31
CA LEU A 90 20.70 19.02 -6.94
C LEU A 90 22.10 18.39 -6.90
N LEU A 91 23.14 19.21 -6.84
CA LEU A 91 24.53 18.76 -6.90
C LEU A 91 25.21 18.81 -5.53
N HIS A 92 24.92 19.86 -4.76
CA HIS A 92 25.66 20.14 -3.52
C HIS A 92 24.84 19.87 -2.26
N GLY A 93 23.52 19.67 -2.40
CA GLY A 93 22.62 19.67 -1.25
C GLY A 93 22.68 20.98 -0.47
N ARG A 94 22.08 21.01 0.72
CA ARG A 94 22.18 22.16 1.62
C ARG A 94 22.61 21.71 2.99
N GLU A 95 23.36 22.57 3.66
CA GLU A 95 23.62 22.42 5.07
C GLU A 95 22.28 22.51 5.81
N MET A 96 21.91 21.41 6.46
CA MET A 96 20.74 21.38 7.32
C MET A 96 21.02 22.32 8.50
N GLY A 97 20.04 23.16 8.85
CA GLY A 97 20.13 23.99 10.05
C GLY A 97 20.35 23.13 11.30
N PRO A 98 20.72 23.75 12.44
CA PRO A 98 20.95 23.03 13.68
C PRO A 98 19.76 22.11 13.98
N ALA A 99 20.06 20.84 14.27
CA ALA A 99 19.04 19.84 14.56
C ALA A 99 18.16 20.37 15.70
N SER A 100 16.89 20.65 15.39
CA SER A 100 15.96 21.29 16.31
C SER A 100 15.37 20.25 17.26
N ALA A 101 16.25 19.61 18.04
CA ALA A 101 15.88 18.54 18.96
C ALA A 101 14.90 19.01 20.05
N ALA A 102 15.08 20.22 20.57
CA ALA A 102 14.23 20.77 21.63
C ALA A 102 12.77 20.99 21.19
N PRO A 103 12.46 21.72 20.09
CA PRO A 103 11.07 21.88 19.65
C PRO A 103 10.45 20.57 19.17
N VAL A 104 11.23 19.67 18.55
CA VAL A 104 10.74 18.34 18.17
C VAL A 104 10.39 17.51 19.41
N ALA A 105 11.23 17.53 20.44
CA ALA A 105 10.96 16.84 21.70
C ALA A 105 9.75 17.43 22.44
N ALA A 106 9.58 18.75 22.42
CA ALA A 106 8.42 19.42 23.00
C ALA A 106 7.12 19.02 22.29
N ALA A 107 7.10 19.07 20.95
CA ALA A 107 5.94 18.65 20.15
C ALA A 107 5.62 17.16 20.32
N ALA A 108 6.64 16.30 20.45
CA ALA A 108 6.46 14.89 20.74
C ALA A 108 5.85 14.67 22.14
N ARG A 109 6.29 15.44 23.14
CA ARG A 109 5.78 15.33 24.51
C ARG A 109 4.30 15.72 24.61
N GLU A 110 3.90 16.82 23.97
CA GLU A 110 2.50 17.23 23.90
C GLU A 110 1.59 16.13 23.31
N ARG A 111 2.05 15.45 22.24
CA ARG A 111 1.33 14.32 21.63
C ARG A 111 1.21 13.11 22.57
N LEU A 112 2.26 12.83 23.34
CA LEU A 112 2.29 11.71 24.28
C LEU A 112 1.39 11.99 25.50
N ASP A 113 1.45 13.20 26.04
CA ASP A 113 0.66 13.62 27.21
C ASP A 113 -0.85 13.56 26.89
N GLY A 114 -1.26 14.00 25.69
CA GLY A 114 -2.65 13.88 25.23
C GLY A 114 -3.13 12.43 25.15
N ARG A 115 -2.24 11.51 24.75
CA ARG A 115 -2.55 10.07 24.69
C ARG A 115 -2.65 9.45 26.08
N GLU A 116 -1.81 9.88 27.02
CA GLU A 116 -1.86 9.44 28.41
C GLU A 116 -3.16 9.90 29.10
N GLN A 117 -3.53 11.16 28.94
CA GLN A 117 -4.78 11.71 29.48
C GLN A 117 -6.02 10.97 28.92
N ALA A 118 -6.04 10.69 27.62
CA ALA A 118 -7.11 9.91 26.99
C ALA A 118 -7.20 8.48 27.55
N ASN A 119 -6.06 7.84 27.80
CA ASN A 119 -6.02 6.50 28.38
C ASN A 119 -6.49 6.50 29.84
N ASN A 120 -6.06 7.46 30.65
CA ASN A 120 -6.49 7.61 32.04
C ASN A 120 -8.01 7.84 32.12
N ARG A 121 -8.55 8.69 31.25
CA ARG A 121 -10.00 8.89 31.14
C ARG A 121 -10.74 7.61 30.78
N ARG A 122 -10.20 6.82 29.84
CA ARG A 122 -10.78 5.52 29.47
C ARG A 122 -10.80 4.55 30.66
N VAL A 123 -9.68 4.41 31.37
CA VAL A 123 -9.56 3.54 32.54
C VAL A 123 -10.54 3.95 33.64
N GLN A 124 -10.67 5.25 33.89
CA GLN A 124 -11.64 5.77 34.86
C GLN A 124 -13.08 5.40 34.47
N LEU A 125 -13.47 5.66 33.22
CA LEU A 125 -14.80 5.31 32.71
C LEU A 125 -15.08 3.80 32.76
N GLU A 126 -14.08 2.97 32.47
CA GLU A 126 -14.19 1.50 32.62
C GLU A 126 -14.41 1.09 34.09
N SER A 127 -13.72 1.75 35.03
CA SER A 127 -13.89 1.49 36.47
C SER A 127 -15.27 1.91 36.99
N GLU A 128 -15.78 3.04 36.50
CA GLU A 128 -17.12 3.55 36.81
C GLU A 128 -18.18 2.61 36.24
N ALA A 129 -18.02 2.15 35.00
CA ALA A 129 -18.93 1.19 34.36
C ALA A 129 -18.98 -0.15 35.12
N ARG A 130 -17.82 -0.71 35.48
CA ARG A 130 -17.75 -1.96 36.27
C ARG A 130 -18.40 -1.82 37.63
N SER A 131 -18.17 -0.67 38.29
CA SER A 131 -18.77 -0.38 39.59
C SER A 131 -20.29 -0.19 39.50
N ALA A 132 -20.80 0.41 38.42
CA ALA A 132 -22.23 0.56 38.17
C ALA A 132 -22.90 -0.79 37.88
N THR A 133 -22.27 -1.67 37.08
CA THR A 133 -22.78 -3.03 36.83
C THR A 133 -22.79 -3.88 38.10
N GLY A 134 -21.73 -3.82 38.92
CA GLY A 134 -21.67 -4.54 40.20
C GLY A 134 -22.75 -4.09 41.18
N ARG A 135 -23.05 -2.78 41.23
CA ARG A 135 -24.10 -2.21 42.09
C ARG A 135 -25.51 -2.60 41.64
N SER A 136 -25.74 -2.65 40.32
CA SER A 136 -27.02 -3.10 39.74
C SER A 136 -27.26 -4.60 39.93
N ALA A 137 -26.20 -5.41 39.96
CA ALA A 137 -26.30 -6.86 40.20
C ALA A 137 -26.68 -7.20 41.65
N THR A 138 -26.32 -6.34 42.62
CA THR A 138 -26.65 -6.56 44.05
C THR A 138 -28.03 -6.09 44.47
N THR A 139 -28.71 -5.26 43.67
CA THR A 139 -30.05 -4.72 43.98
C THR A 139 -31.19 -5.39 43.22
N GLY A 140 -30.90 -6.38 42.37
CA GLY A 140 -31.90 -7.11 41.57
C GLY A 140 -32.53 -8.33 42.24
N ASP A 141 -32.23 -8.58 43.51
CA ASP A 141 -32.62 -9.80 44.25
C ASP A 141 -33.53 -9.49 45.46
N LEU A 142 -34.34 -8.42 45.36
CA LEU A 142 -35.39 -8.07 46.33
C LEU A 142 -36.75 -7.92 45.63
#